data_AF-A0AAU9PQ07-F1
#
_entry.id   AF-A0AAU9PQ07-F1
#
_cell.length_a   1.000
_cell.length_b   1.000
_cell.length_c   1.000
_cell.angle_alpha   90.00
_cell.angle_beta   90.00
_cell.angle_gamma   90.00
#
_symmetry.space_group_name_H-M   'P 1'
#
loop_
_entity.id
_entity.type
_entity.pdbx_description
1 polymer ?
#
loop_
_entity_poly.entity_id
_entity_poly.type
_entity_poly.pdbx_seq_one_letter_code
_entity_poly.pdbx_strand_id
1 'polypeptide(L)'
;MNGKWIVDDNWEYSGHTRHMGDFNYPRLAYFGAAISGSNKVQCQQVLEELDVYKQLRLSLELLKKETEIHRIQESIAKAIEEKISTEQCHYLLNEQYKAIKKLAWTCYNFY
;
A
#
# COMPACT_ATOMS: atom_id res chain seq x y z
N MET A 1 40.83 -38.54 38.89
CA MET A 1 39.40 -38.86 38.86
C MET A 1 38.64 -37.72 39.52
N ASN A 2 37.81 -37.05 38.72
CA ASN A 2 36.68 -36.17 39.06
C ASN A 2 36.96 -34.92 39.90
N GLY A 3 37.51 -33.89 39.24
CA GLY A 3 37.30 -32.51 39.65
C GLY A 3 35.95 -32.01 39.15
N LYS A 4 35.09 -31.54 40.05
CA LYS A 4 33.88 -30.79 39.71
C LYS A 4 34.07 -29.35 40.18
N TRP A 5 34.47 -28.50 39.25
CA TRP A 5 34.52 -27.06 39.42
C TRP A 5 33.09 -26.53 39.60
N ILE A 6 32.95 -25.65 40.58
CA ILE A 6 31.70 -24.96 40.92
C ILE A 6 31.48 -23.86 39.88
N VAL A 7 30.44 -24.07 39.08
CA VAL A 7 29.53 -23.08 38.46
C VAL A 7 30.16 -22.06 37.50
N ASP A 8 30.09 -22.39 36.21
CA ASP A 8 29.86 -21.45 35.12
C ASP A 8 28.67 -21.94 34.28
N ASP A 9 28.05 -21.01 33.58
CA ASP A 9 26.94 -21.09 32.62
C ASP A 9 25.53 -20.87 33.16
N ASN A 10 25.05 -19.61 33.15
CA ASN A 10 24.41 -18.91 32.04
C ASN A 10 23.00 -19.40 31.70
N TRP A 11 22.05 -18.45 31.85
CA TRP A 11 20.80 -18.33 31.11
C TRP A 11 19.81 -19.51 31.21
N GLU A 12 19.11 -19.61 32.34
CA GLU A 12 17.75 -20.19 32.31
C GLU A 12 16.76 -19.24 32.99
N TYR A 13 16.53 -18.09 32.36
CA TYR A 13 15.22 -17.42 32.44
C TYR A 13 14.34 -17.94 31.29
N SER A 14 13.98 -19.21 31.34
CA SER A 14 12.91 -19.76 30.49
C SER A 14 11.65 -19.90 31.35
N GLY A 15 10.77 -18.91 31.25
CA GLY A 15 9.56 -18.90 32.06
C GLY A 15 8.55 -17.81 31.75
N HIS A 16 8.49 -17.26 30.54
CA HIS A 16 7.32 -16.49 30.09
C HIS A 16 6.65 -17.23 28.94
N THR A 17 5.66 -18.04 29.34
CA THR A 17 4.44 -18.38 28.62
C THR A 17 4.55 -18.65 27.11
N ARG A 18 4.53 -19.94 26.74
CA ARG A 18 3.99 -20.35 25.44
C ARG A 18 2.48 -20.07 25.42
N HIS A 19 2.09 -18.84 25.07
CA HIS A 19 0.72 -18.52 24.66
C HIS A 19 0.66 -18.46 23.14
N MET A 20 -0.40 -19.02 22.57
CA MET A 20 -0.77 -18.86 21.17
C MET A 20 -0.94 -17.35 20.91
N GLY A 21 0.09 -16.68 20.38
CA GLY A 21 0.05 -15.25 20.03
C GLY A 21 1.11 -14.35 20.67
N ASP A 22 2.40 -14.69 20.62
CA ASP A 22 3.48 -13.72 20.88
C ASP A 22 3.53 -12.70 19.73
N PHE A 23 2.69 -11.67 19.79
CA PHE A 23 2.84 -10.47 18.98
C PHE A 23 4.15 -9.79 19.39
N ASN A 24 5.22 -10.09 18.65
CA ASN A 24 6.45 -9.34 18.74
C ASN A 24 6.17 -7.92 18.19
N TYR A 25 5.79 -7.02 19.10
CA TYR A 25 5.41 -5.64 18.79
C TYR A 25 6.49 -4.91 17.97
N PRO A 26 7.79 -4.98 18.33
CA PRO A 26 8.84 -4.47 17.46
C PRO A 26 8.75 -5.03 16.04
N ARG A 27 8.68 -6.35 15.89
CA ARG A 27 8.61 -6.97 14.56
C ARG A 27 7.38 -6.53 13.76
N LEU A 28 6.25 -6.29 14.42
CA LEU A 28 5.03 -5.76 13.78
C LEU A 28 5.24 -4.33 13.29
N ALA A 29 5.89 -3.47 14.07
CA ALA A 29 6.18 -2.10 13.65
C ALA A 29 7.16 -2.06 12.48
N TYR A 30 8.17 -2.93 12.48
CA TYR A 30 9.10 -3.10 11.36
C TYR A 30 8.37 -3.57 10.10
N PHE A 31 7.47 -4.54 10.24
CA PHE A 31 6.63 -4.99 9.14
C PHE A 31 5.79 -3.85 8.57
N GLY A 32 5.11 -3.09 9.45
CA GLY A 32 4.33 -1.91 9.06
C GLY A 32 5.16 -0.84 8.33
N ALA A 33 6.39 -0.59 8.79
CA ALA A 33 7.30 0.35 8.14
C ALA A 33 7.73 -0.16 6.76
N ALA A 34 8.07 -1.44 6.64
CA ALA A 34 8.48 -2.07 5.38
C ALA A 34 7.38 -2.05 4.30
N ILE A 35 6.10 -2.19 4.68
CA ILE A 35 4.98 -2.16 3.74
C ILE A 35 4.51 -0.73 3.42
N SER A 36 4.79 0.25 4.28
CA SER A 36 4.26 1.62 4.18
C SER A 36 4.87 2.49 3.07
N GLY A 37 5.65 1.93 2.14
CA GLY A 37 6.31 2.70 1.06
C GLY A 37 7.22 3.84 1.55
N SER A 38 7.52 3.88 2.84
CA SER A 38 8.10 5.05 3.51
C SER A 38 9.56 5.27 3.14
N ASN A 39 9.99 6.54 3.18
CA ASN A 39 11.35 6.91 2.81
C ASN A 39 12.36 6.26 3.78
N LYS A 40 13.57 5.95 3.30
CA LYS A 40 14.67 5.36 4.09
C LYS A 40 14.89 6.09 5.42
N VAL A 41 14.74 7.42 5.44
CA VAL A 41 14.85 8.24 6.66
C VAL A 41 13.72 7.95 7.66
N GLN A 42 12.48 7.84 7.18
CA GLN A 42 11.32 7.56 8.04
C GLN A 42 11.35 6.13 8.57
N CYS A 43 11.78 5.19 7.72
CA CYS A 43 11.98 3.80 8.14
C CYS A 43 13.07 3.74 9.22
N GLN A 44 14.20 4.43 9.04
CA GLN A 44 15.28 4.51 10.03
C GLN A 44 14.79 5.11 11.36
N GLN A 45 13.94 6.13 11.35
CA GLN A 45 13.34 6.69 12.57
C GLN A 45 12.51 5.67 13.36
N VAL A 46 11.83 4.73 12.68
CA VAL A 46 11.12 3.63 13.35
C VAL A 46 12.11 2.63 13.93
N LEU A 47 13.21 2.34 13.24
CA LEU A 47 14.24 1.37 13.68
C LEU A 47 15.03 1.85 14.91
N GLU A 48 15.30 3.15 15.01
CA GLU A 48 16.10 3.76 16.07
C GLU A 48 15.31 4.01 17.37
N GLU A 49 13.98 3.94 17.30
CA GLU A 49 13.13 4.14 18.48
C GLU A 49 13.19 2.92 19.42
N LEU A 50 13.60 3.17 20.66
CA LEU A 50 13.77 2.13 21.70
C LEU A 50 12.46 1.84 22.43
N ASP A 51 11.52 2.78 22.44
CA ASP A 51 10.20 2.61 23.03
C ASP A 51 9.24 1.94 22.03
N VAL A 52 8.82 0.72 22.35
CA VAL A 52 7.91 -0.11 21.54
C VAL A 52 6.61 0.62 21.20
N TYR A 53 6.06 1.41 22.13
CA TYR A 53 4.80 2.12 21.89
C TYR A 53 4.96 3.23 20.85
N LYS A 54 6.05 3.99 20.94
CA LYS A 54 6.37 5.05 19.96
C LYS A 54 6.70 4.45 18.61
N GLN A 55 7.45 3.36 18.59
CA GLN A 55 7.80 2.64 17.37
C GLN A 55 6.55 2.17 16.60
N LEU A 56 5.58 1.56 17.29
CA LEU A 56 4.31 1.17 16.69
C LEU A 56 3.53 2.38 16.16
N ARG A 57 3.47 3.46 16.93
CA ARG A 57 2.76 4.67 16.55
C ARG A 57 3.33 5.31 15.29
N LEU A 58 4.66 5.42 15.19
CA LEU A 58 5.34 5.95 14.01
C LEU A 58 5.03 5.09 12.78
N SER A 59 5.12 3.76 12.91
CA SER A 59 4.76 2.82 11.84
C SER A 59 3.30 2.97 11.39
N LEU A 60 2.37 3.12 12.34
CA LEU A 60 0.95 3.34 12.06
C LEU A 60 0.71 4.68 11.35
N GLU A 61 1.42 5.74 11.73
CA GLU A 61 1.32 7.04 11.07
C GLU A 61 1.80 6.99 9.61
N LEU A 62 2.86 6.22 9.33
CA LEU A 62 3.32 5.98 7.97
C LEU A 62 2.27 5.24 7.14
N LEU A 63 1.73 4.14 7.66
CA LEU A 63 0.65 3.37 7.02
C LEU A 63 -0.60 4.20 6.75
N LYS A 64 -0.99 5.07 7.69
CA LYS A 64 -2.15 5.94 7.52
C LYS A 64 -1.96 6.94 6.39
N LYS A 65 -0.77 7.53 6.27
CA LYS A 65 -0.43 8.44 5.17
C LYS A 65 -0.49 7.70 3.83
N GLU A 66 0.09 6.51 3.77
CA GLU A 66 0.11 5.68 2.57
C GLU A 66 -1.30 5.29 2.11
N THR A 67 -2.18 4.97 3.06
CA THR A 67 -3.58 4.64 2.77
C THR A 67 -4.33 5.85 2.19
N GLU A 68 -4.11 7.05 2.72
CA GLU A 68 -4.76 8.25 2.21
C GLU A 68 -4.26 8.61 0.80
N ILE A 69 -2.97 8.42 0.53
CA ILE A 69 -2.40 8.57 -0.82
C ILE A 69 -3.09 7.62 -1.80
N HIS A 70 -3.19 6.33 -1.45
CA HIS A 70 -3.86 5.33 -2.30
C HIS A 70 -5.33 5.67 -2.54
N ARG A 71 -6.05 6.15 -1.52
CA ARG A 71 -7.45 6.58 -1.64
C ARG A 71 -7.61 7.71 -2.65
N ILE A 72 -6.71 8.70 -2.61
CA ILE A 72 -6.72 9.83 -3.54
C ILE A 72 -6.36 9.35 -4.95
N GLN A 73 -5.34 8.51 -5.10
CA GLN A 73 -4.96 7.93 -6.39
C GLN A 73 -6.09 7.13 -7.02
N GLU A 74 -6.81 6.33 -6.23
CA GLU A 74 -7.98 5.57 -6.71
C GLU A 74 -9.10 6.50 -7.16
N SER A 75 -9.38 7.57 -6.40
CA SER A 75 -10.37 8.58 -6.79
C SER A 75 -10.00 9.28 -8.09
N ILE A 76 -8.72 9.60 -8.29
CA ILE A 76 -8.22 10.23 -9.52
C ILE A 76 -8.35 9.25 -10.69
N ALA A 77 -7.94 7.99 -10.50
CA ALA A 77 -8.03 6.96 -11.54
C ALA A 77 -9.48 6.77 -12.01
N LYS A 78 -10.44 6.68 -11.09
CA LYS A 78 -11.88 6.59 -11.41
C LYS A 78 -12.36 7.81 -12.20
N ALA A 79 -12.02 9.02 -11.75
CA ALA A 79 -12.42 10.24 -12.44
C ALA A 79 -11.84 10.33 -13.87
N ILE A 80 -10.60 9.86 -14.07
CA ILE A 80 -9.97 9.80 -15.39
C ILE A 80 -10.67 8.77 -16.28
N GLU A 81 -10.96 7.59 -15.74
CA GLU A 81 -11.63 6.51 -16.49
C GLU A 81 -13.03 6.94 -16.97
N GLU A 82 -13.82 7.57 -16.11
CA GLU A 82 -15.15 8.10 -16.47
C GLU A 82 -15.07 9.17 -17.57
N LYS A 83 -14.08 10.07 -17.48
CA LYS A 83 -13.86 11.13 -18.48
C LYS A 83 -13.44 10.54 -19.83
N ILE A 84 -12.51 9.58 -19.83
CA ILE A 84 -12.05 8.89 -21.05
C ILE A 84 -13.20 8.12 -21.69
N SER A 85 -13.97 7.37 -20.90
CA SER A 85 -15.12 6.61 -21.38
C SER A 85 -16.15 7.52 -22.07
N THR A 86 -16.46 8.66 -21.45
CA THR A 86 -17.38 9.65 -22.01
C THR A 86 -16.83 10.25 -23.31
N GLU A 87 -15.56 10.68 -23.33
CA GLU A 87 -14.93 11.24 -24.52
C GLU A 87 -14.87 10.25 -25.70
N GLN A 88 -14.55 8.97 -25.42
CA GLN A 88 -14.54 7.90 -26.42
C GLN A 88 -15.93 7.66 -27.02
N CYS A 89 -16.97 7.64 -26.17
CA CYS A 89 -18.35 7.49 -26.61
C CYS A 89 -18.77 8.66 -27.54
N HIS A 90 -18.51 9.90 -27.12
CA HIS A 90 -18.81 11.09 -27.92
C HIS A 90 -18.06 11.11 -29.25
N TYR A 91 -16.77 10.76 -29.23
CA TYR A 91 -15.95 10.67 -30.44
C TYR A 91 -16.53 9.67 -31.44
N LEU A 92 -16.84 8.46 -30.97
CA LEU A 92 -17.41 7.41 -31.81
C LEU A 92 -18.75 7.84 -32.42
N LEU A 93 -19.64 8.42 -31.62
CA LEU A 93 -20.95 8.87 -32.08
C LEU A 93 -20.84 9.95 -33.16
N ASN A 94 -19.89 10.87 -33.01
CA ASN A 94 -19.64 11.93 -33.98
C ASN A 94 -19.10 11.37 -35.31
N GLU A 95 -18.20 10.38 -35.26
CA GLU A 95 -17.72 9.70 -36.46
C GLU A 95 -18.85 8.94 -37.18
N GLN A 96 -19.72 8.24 -36.43
CA GLN A 96 -20.90 7.59 -37.01
C GLN A 96 -21.84 8.60 -37.67
N TYR A 97 -22.08 9.74 -37.02
CA TYR A 97 -22.92 10.79 -37.57
C TYR A 97 -22.34 11.39 -38.86
N LYS A 98 -21.03 11.63 -38.93
CA LYS A 98 -20.35 12.08 -40.15
C LYS A 98 -20.47 11.04 -41.28
N ALA A 99 -20.32 9.75 -40.95
CA ALA A 99 -20.48 8.67 -41.92
C ALA A 99 -21.91 8.64 -42.50
N ILE A 100 -22.94 8.73 -41.63
CA ILE A 100 -24.35 8.80 -42.05
C ILE A 100 -24.60 10.02 -42.94
N LYS A 101 -24.10 11.19 -42.55
CA LYS A 101 -24.22 12.42 -43.37
C LYS A 101 -23.60 12.25 -44.75
N LYS A 102 -22.40 11.65 -44.81
CA LYS A 102 -21.71 11.40 -46.08
C LYS A 102 -22.51 10.44 -46.97
N LEU A 103 -23.03 9.35 -46.39
CA LEU A 103 -23.86 8.37 -47.10
C LEU A 103 -25.16 8.98 -47.63
N ALA A 104 -25.85 9.79 -46.81
CA ALA A 104 -27.06 10.49 -47.23
C ALA A 104 -26.78 11.47 -48.38
N TRP A 105 -25.69 12.22 -48.29
CA TRP A 105 -25.28 13.15 -49.35
C TRP A 105 -24.92 12.40 -50.64
N THR A 106 -24.23 11.26 -50.57
CA THR A 106 -23.94 10.45 -51.75
C THR A 106 -25.21 9.85 -52.38
N CYS A 107 -26.18 9.40 -51.58
CA CYS A 107 -27.46 8.94 -52.12
C CYS A 107 -28.24 10.05 -52.80
N TYR A 108 -28.26 11.26 -52.22
CA TYR A 108 -28.96 12.41 -52.79
C TYR A 108 -28.36 12.88 -54.12
N ASN A 109 -27.03 12.85 -54.27
CA ASN A 109 -26.38 13.25 -55.53
C ASN A 109 -26.42 12.17 -56.63
N PHE A 110 -26.82 10.94 -56.29
CA PHE A 110 -26.96 9.84 -57.24
C PHE A 110 -28.40 9.68 -57.76
N TYR A 111 -29.36 10.39 -57.16
CA TYR A 111 -30.75 10.54 -57.62
C TYR A 111 -30.92 11.88 -58.33
#